data_AF-A0A836UCU1-F1
#
_entry.id   AF-A0A836UCU1-F1
#
_cell.length_a   1.000
_cell.length_b   1.000
_cell.length_c   1.000
_cell.angle_alpha   90.00
_cell.angle_beta   90.00
_cell.angle_gamma   90.00
#
_symmetry.space_group_name_H-M   'P 1'
#
loop_
_entity.id
_entity.type
_entity.pdbx_description
1 polymer ?
#
loop_
_entity_poly.entity_id
_entity_poly.type
_entity_poly.pdbx_seq_one_letter_code
_entity_poly.pdbx_strand_id
1 'polypeptide(L)'
;MTTHLHPPARIYQRRAPERHLLYRVLLDHLETFLQRTRTSEHTLPFHVERELRSYLECGILSYGFLRLRCPDCNESRTVAFSCKGRGFCPSCMARRMTATAARLTDAVLPAVAVRQWVLSLPIEIRYRLAYDGPLIGAFLAVFLRTVQAWYRQQARAQGYTTVQCGSVTFVQRFGSALNLNPHFHVLMLDGVYACGLAGAAPVFVPAPPLRDADVQRIVETAAHRLVRLLQQRGILAEAEVDTLAEKEPLLAALSAA
;
A
#
# COMPACT_ATOMS: atom_id res chain seq x y z
N MET A 1 -41.07 22.82 -15.87
CA MET A 1 -39.79 23.17 -15.21
C MET A 1 -39.79 22.56 -13.82
N THR A 2 -39.29 21.33 -13.70
CA THR A 2 -39.15 20.64 -12.41
C THR A 2 -37.88 21.13 -11.72
N THR A 3 -38.05 21.98 -10.72
CA THR A 3 -37.01 22.36 -9.77
C THR A 3 -36.60 21.12 -8.98
N HIS A 4 -35.48 20.50 -9.36
CA HIS A 4 -34.84 19.47 -8.56
C HIS A 4 -34.30 20.12 -7.28
N LEU A 5 -35.08 20.02 -6.19
CA LEU A 5 -34.62 20.33 -4.84
C LEU A 5 -33.45 19.38 -4.52
N HIS A 6 -32.23 19.89 -4.65
CA HIS A 6 -31.06 19.20 -4.13
C HIS A 6 -31.21 19.13 -2.60
N PRO A 7 -30.99 17.95 -1.97
CA PRO A 7 -30.86 17.88 -0.51
C PRO A 7 -29.76 18.87 -0.09
N PRO A 8 -29.84 19.50 1.10
CA PRO A 8 -28.86 20.48 1.52
C PRO A 8 -27.47 19.84 1.50
N ALA A 9 -26.70 20.17 0.46
CA ALA A 9 -25.36 19.67 0.29
C ALA A 9 -24.57 20.10 1.52
N ARG A 10 -23.87 19.16 2.17
CA ARG A 10 -22.85 19.52 3.16
C ARG A 10 -21.99 20.62 2.55
N ILE A 11 -22.07 21.82 3.12
CA ILE A 11 -21.32 22.98 2.62
C ILE A 11 -19.84 22.57 2.69
N TYR A 12 -19.18 22.55 1.53
CA TYR A 12 -17.77 22.21 1.48
C TYR A 12 -16.99 23.26 2.27
N GLN A 13 -16.37 22.83 3.36
CA GLN A 13 -15.46 23.66 4.12
C GLN A 13 -14.03 23.36 3.66
N ARG A 14 -13.33 24.39 3.16
CA ARG A 14 -11.90 24.27 2.85
C ARG A 14 -11.15 23.90 4.14
N ARG A 15 -10.20 22.99 4.02
CA ARG A 15 -9.24 22.71 5.09
C ARG A 15 -8.37 23.95 5.33
N ALA A 16 -8.05 24.22 6.59
CA ALA A 16 -7.08 25.23 7.00
C ALA A 16 -5.92 24.52 7.73
N PRO A 17 -5.05 23.78 6.99
CA PRO A 17 -3.98 22.99 7.59
C PRO A 17 -3.08 23.82 8.52
N GLU A 18 -2.91 25.11 8.24
CA GLU A 18 -2.18 26.08 9.07
C GLU A 18 -2.67 26.16 10.54
N ARG A 19 -3.92 25.74 10.81
CA ARG A 19 -4.49 25.71 12.16
C ARG A 19 -4.25 24.38 12.89
N HIS A 20 -3.81 23.35 12.17
CA HIS A 20 -3.66 21.99 12.71
C HIS A 20 -2.34 21.88 13.49
N LEU A 21 -2.33 21.04 14.53
CA LEU A 21 -1.16 20.85 15.40
C LEU A 21 0.06 20.33 14.63
N LEU A 22 -0.11 19.27 13.82
CA LEU A 22 0.98 18.68 13.05
C LEU A 22 1.63 19.68 12.07
N TYR A 23 0.83 20.55 11.47
CA TYR A 23 1.34 21.61 10.61
C TYR A 23 2.20 22.60 11.38
N ARG A 24 1.69 23.11 12.51
CA ARG A 24 2.41 24.08 13.35
C ARG A 24 3.72 23.50 13.89
N VAL A 25 3.68 22.27 14.41
CA VAL A 25 4.89 21.57 14.89
C VAL A 25 5.95 21.44 13.80
N LEU A 26 5.56 21.06 12.57
CA LEU A 26 6.52 20.98 11.48
C LEU A 26 6.99 22.36 11.01
N LEU A 27 6.10 23.35 10.94
CA LEU A 27 6.48 24.71 10.55
C LEU A 27 7.52 25.29 11.53
N ASP A 28 7.30 25.10 12.84
CA ASP A 28 8.12 25.69 13.89
C ASP A 28 9.46 24.96 14.08
N HIS A 29 9.54 23.68 13.71
CA HIS A 29 10.69 22.83 14.07
C HIS A 29 11.41 22.17 12.90
N LEU A 30 10.90 22.22 11.66
CA LEU A 30 11.51 21.51 10.53
C LEU A 30 12.95 21.94 10.29
N GLU A 31 13.26 23.23 10.23
CA GLU A 31 14.62 23.68 9.95
C GLU A 31 15.59 23.29 11.07
N THR A 32 15.19 23.41 12.34
CA THR A 32 15.99 22.95 13.48
C THR A 32 16.22 21.45 13.45
N PHE A 33 15.19 20.66 13.09
CA PHE A 33 15.30 19.23 12.93
C PHE A 33 16.29 18.87 11.82
N LEU A 34 16.13 19.45 10.62
CA LEU A 34 17.02 19.22 9.48
C LEU A 34 18.48 19.58 9.82
N GLN A 35 18.70 20.72 10.47
CA GLN A 35 20.03 21.13 10.92
C GLN A 35 20.64 20.12 11.89
N ARG A 36 19.88 19.64 12.88
CA ARG A 36 20.37 18.66 13.87
C ARG A 36 20.67 17.30 13.27
N THR A 37 19.97 16.91 12.21
CA THR A 37 20.21 15.63 11.52
C THR A 37 21.38 15.67 10.53
N ARG A 38 21.90 16.85 10.21
CA ARG A 38 23.10 17.00 9.37
C ARG A 38 24.33 16.90 10.27
N THR A 39 25.01 15.76 10.22
CA THR A 39 26.30 15.55 10.87
C THR A 39 27.40 15.43 9.81
N SER A 40 28.66 15.35 10.24
CA SER A 40 29.78 15.04 9.34
C SER A 40 29.68 13.65 8.71
N GLU A 41 28.91 12.75 9.32
CA GLU A 41 28.81 11.35 8.91
C GLU A 41 27.52 11.10 8.11
N HIS A 42 26.41 11.75 8.48
CA HIS A 42 25.08 11.42 7.95
C HIS A 42 24.22 12.66 7.70
N THR A 43 23.30 12.53 6.75
CA THR A 43 22.21 13.48 6.52
C THR A 43 20.91 12.72 6.31
N LEU A 44 19.77 13.39 6.50
CA LEU A 44 18.48 12.78 6.17
C LEU A 44 18.40 12.50 4.67
N PRO A 45 17.83 11.35 4.27
CA PRO A 45 17.60 11.07 2.86
C PRO A 45 16.75 12.17 2.20
N PHE A 46 17.16 12.63 1.02
CA PHE A 46 16.52 13.74 0.30
C PHE A 46 15.00 13.58 0.16
N HIS A 47 14.53 12.35 -0.04
CA HIS A 47 13.10 12.07 -0.20
C HIS A 47 12.30 12.34 1.09
N VAL A 48 12.91 12.19 2.27
CA VAL A 48 12.30 12.51 3.57
C VAL A 48 12.15 14.02 3.73
N GLU A 49 13.24 14.78 3.50
CA GLU A 49 13.19 16.25 3.57
C GLU A 49 12.16 16.80 2.58
N ARG A 50 12.16 16.31 1.34
CA ARG A 50 11.18 16.69 0.31
C ARG A 50 9.75 16.43 0.76
N GLU A 51 9.49 15.30 1.41
CA GLU A 51 8.13 14.95 1.88
C GLU A 51 7.67 15.85 3.04
N LEU A 52 8.55 16.17 3.99
CA LEU A 52 8.26 17.12 5.07
C LEU A 52 7.96 18.52 4.54
N ARG A 53 8.78 19.02 3.60
CA ARG A 53 8.57 20.32 2.96
C ARG A 53 7.27 20.34 2.14
N SER A 54 7.02 19.32 1.34
CA SER A 54 5.78 19.20 0.55
C SER A 54 4.52 19.17 1.42
N TYR A 55 4.60 18.64 2.65
CA TYR A 55 3.49 18.69 3.60
C TYR A 55 3.14 20.11 4.05
N LEU A 56 4.14 20.97 4.27
CA LEU A 56 3.91 22.38 4.65
C LEU A 56 3.26 23.19 3.52
N GLU A 57 3.36 22.77 2.27
CA GLU A 57 2.67 23.39 1.14
C GLU A 57 1.24 22.84 0.96
N CYS A 58 0.96 21.65 1.50
CA CYS A 58 -0.25 20.89 1.21
C CYS A 58 -1.52 21.54 1.78
N GLY A 59 -2.35 22.09 0.89
CA GLY A 59 -3.64 22.68 1.25
C GLY A 59 -3.57 24.16 1.60
N ILE A 60 -2.40 24.80 1.42
CA ILE A 60 -2.18 26.21 1.64
C ILE A 60 -2.34 26.96 0.31
N LEU A 61 -3.14 28.03 0.30
CA LEU A 61 -3.51 28.74 -0.94
C LEU A 61 -2.35 29.47 -1.61
N SER A 62 -1.38 29.98 -0.83
CA SER A 62 -0.20 30.68 -1.38
C SER A 62 0.71 29.77 -2.20
N TYR A 63 0.62 28.44 -2.02
CA TYR A 63 1.36 27.45 -2.81
C TYR A 63 0.55 26.92 -4.01
N GLY A 64 -0.58 27.56 -4.32
CA GLY A 64 -1.37 27.31 -5.53
C GLY A 64 -2.72 26.66 -5.27
N PHE A 65 -3.66 26.96 -6.18
CA PHE A 65 -5.05 26.50 -6.09
C PHE A 65 -5.70 26.44 -7.47
N LEU A 66 -6.83 25.72 -7.55
CA LEU A 66 -7.78 25.78 -8.65
C LEU A 66 -9.06 26.47 -8.18
N ARG A 67 -9.64 27.29 -9.06
CA ARG A 67 -11.00 27.79 -8.90
C ARG A 67 -11.94 26.92 -9.73
N LEU A 68 -12.79 26.15 -9.04
CA LEU A 68 -13.83 25.34 -9.68
C LEU A 68 -15.11 26.17 -9.72
N ARG A 69 -15.72 26.28 -10.91
CA ARG A 69 -16.98 26.99 -11.11
C ARG A 69 -18.01 26.01 -11.66
N CYS A 70 -19.16 25.93 -11.03
CA CYS A 70 -20.29 25.18 -11.58
C CYS A 70 -20.92 25.99 -12.73
N PRO A 71 -21.06 25.42 -13.95
CA PRO A 71 -21.70 26.14 -15.05
C PRO A 71 -23.20 26.36 -14.81
N ASP A 72 -23.86 25.49 -14.04
CA ASP A 72 -25.31 25.52 -13.86
C ASP A 72 -25.75 26.51 -12.77
N CYS A 73 -25.09 26.49 -11.60
CA CYS A 73 -25.46 27.34 -10.47
C CYS A 73 -24.50 28.51 -10.22
N ASN A 74 -23.46 28.65 -11.05
CA ASN A 74 -22.42 29.69 -10.95
C ASN A 74 -21.59 29.70 -9.65
N GLU A 75 -21.83 28.78 -8.72
CA GLU A 75 -21.07 28.65 -7.48
C GLU A 75 -19.59 28.42 -7.80
N SER A 76 -18.72 29.17 -7.14
CA SER A 76 -17.26 29.05 -7.27
C SER A 76 -16.64 28.58 -5.97
N ARG A 77 -15.70 27.63 -6.07
CA ARG A 77 -14.93 27.13 -4.93
C ARG A 77 -13.44 27.15 -5.22
N THR A 78 -12.67 27.53 -4.22
CA THR A 78 -11.21 27.49 -4.28
C THR A 78 -10.70 26.21 -3.64
N VAL A 79 -9.94 25.43 -4.40
CA VAL A 79 -9.34 24.17 -3.96
C VAL A 79 -7.82 24.30 -4.01
N ALA A 80 -7.18 24.35 -2.85
CA ALA A 80 -5.72 24.37 -2.74
C ALA A 80 -5.11 23.06 -3.27
N PHE A 81 -3.90 23.15 -3.81
CA PHE A 81 -3.15 21.97 -4.22
C PHE A 81 -2.79 21.07 -3.04
N SER A 82 -2.56 19.80 -3.33
CA SER A 82 -2.21 18.78 -2.33
C SER A 82 -0.85 18.18 -2.67
N CYS A 83 -0.09 17.78 -1.64
CA CYS A 83 1.22 17.17 -1.83
C CYS A 83 1.16 15.81 -2.52
N LYS A 84 -0.01 15.14 -2.51
CA LYS A 84 -0.23 13.77 -3.03
C LYS A 84 0.68 12.70 -2.40
N GLY A 85 1.41 13.05 -1.34
CA GLY A 85 2.34 12.21 -0.59
C GLY A 85 1.66 11.00 0.07
N ARG A 86 2.48 10.07 0.55
CA ARG A 86 2.03 8.75 1.06
C ARG A 86 2.67 8.36 2.39
N GLY A 87 3.58 9.16 2.94
CA GLY A 87 4.25 8.90 4.20
C GLY A 87 3.38 9.24 5.39
N PHE A 88 3.06 10.53 5.58
CA PHE A 88 2.40 10.96 6.83
C PHE A 88 1.30 12.01 6.69
N CYS A 89 1.14 12.66 5.52
CA CYS A 89 0.12 13.70 5.33
C CYS A 89 -1.30 13.13 5.54
N PRO A 90 -2.01 13.45 6.64
CA PRO A 90 -3.23 12.73 6.99
C PRO A 90 -4.33 12.90 5.95
N SER A 91 -4.45 14.09 5.36
CA SER A 91 -5.47 14.34 4.36
C SER A 91 -5.20 13.65 3.02
N CYS A 92 -3.96 13.64 2.55
CA CYS A 92 -3.63 12.99 1.28
C CYS A 92 -3.76 11.47 1.40
N MET A 93 -3.29 10.92 2.52
CA MET A 93 -3.42 9.50 2.83
C MET A 93 -4.89 9.08 2.98
N ALA A 94 -5.69 9.81 3.78
CA ALA A 94 -7.11 9.52 3.97
C ALA A 94 -7.90 9.64 2.65
N ARG A 95 -7.64 10.68 1.85
CA ARG A 95 -8.27 10.84 0.53
C ARG A 95 -7.94 9.66 -0.38
N ARG A 96 -6.67 9.26 -0.42
CA ARG A 96 -6.22 8.12 -1.23
C ARG A 96 -6.86 6.82 -0.76
N MET A 97 -6.84 6.55 0.55
CA MET A 97 -7.46 5.37 1.14
C MET A 97 -8.94 5.28 0.78
N THR A 98 -9.70 6.36 1.01
CA THR A 98 -11.14 6.42 0.74
C THR A 98 -11.44 6.25 -0.75
N ALA A 99 -10.70 6.95 -1.62
CA ALA A 99 -10.89 6.86 -3.07
C ALA A 99 -10.51 5.48 -3.62
N THR A 100 -9.45 4.85 -3.10
CA THR A 100 -9.08 3.48 -3.47
C THR A 100 -10.14 2.50 -3.01
N ALA A 101 -10.64 2.62 -1.78
CA ALA A 101 -11.70 1.75 -1.26
C ALA A 101 -12.96 1.82 -2.14
N ALA A 102 -13.47 3.04 -2.39
CA ALA A 102 -14.62 3.24 -3.28
C ALA A 102 -14.38 2.67 -4.68
N ARG A 103 -13.21 2.94 -5.28
CA ARG A 103 -12.89 2.36 -6.60
C ARG A 103 -12.87 0.84 -6.57
N LEU A 104 -12.33 0.24 -5.52
CA LEU A 104 -12.27 -1.21 -5.41
C LEU A 104 -13.66 -1.82 -5.25
N THR A 105 -14.53 -1.25 -4.42
CA THR A 105 -15.88 -1.75 -4.18
C THR A 105 -16.82 -1.50 -5.35
N ASP A 106 -16.70 -0.35 -6.00
CA ASP A 106 -17.71 0.12 -6.97
C ASP A 106 -17.39 -0.34 -8.40
N ALA A 107 -16.10 -0.60 -8.70
CA ALA A 107 -15.66 -0.77 -10.09
C ALA A 107 -14.62 -1.88 -10.33
N VAL A 108 -14.10 -2.57 -9.31
CA VAL A 108 -13.03 -3.57 -9.48
C VAL A 108 -13.40 -4.93 -8.91
N LEU A 109 -13.81 -4.99 -7.64
CA LEU A 109 -14.14 -6.23 -6.97
C LEU A 109 -15.57 -6.66 -7.36
N PRO A 110 -15.75 -7.89 -7.86
CA PRO A 110 -17.08 -8.41 -8.13
C PRO A 110 -17.81 -8.74 -6.81
N ALA A 111 -19.14 -8.88 -6.89
CA ALA A 111 -19.99 -9.27 -5.76
C ALA A 111 -19.84 -10.77 -5.42
N VAL A 112 -18.64 -11.17 -4.99
CA VAL A 112 -18.28 -12.52 -4.54
C VAL A 112 -17.54 -12.44 -3.22
N ALA A 113 -17.42 -13.57 -2.52
CA ALA A 113 -16.65 -13.62 -1.28
C ALA A 113 -15.18 -13.23 -1.50
N VAL A 114 -14.63 -12.44 -0.57
CA VAL A 114 -13.23 -12.00 -0.57
C VAL A 114 -12.59 -12.42 0.75
N ARG A 115 -11.42 -13.05 0.68
CA ARG A 115 -10.62 -13.45 1.82
C ARG A 115 -9.37 -12.58 1.94
N GLN A 116 -9.13 -12.05 3.13
CA GLN A 116 -7.90 -11.35 3.45
C GLN A 116 -6.80 -12.34 3.81
N TRP A 117 -5.65 -12.22 3.17
CA TRP A 117 -4.41 -12.90 3.52
C TRP A 117 -3.39 -11.88 3.97
N VAL A 118 -2.76 -12.11 5.12
CA VAL A 118 -1.68 -11.27 5.64
C VAL A 118 -0.41 -12.09 5.75
N LEU A 119 0.65 -11.68 5.05
CA LEU A 119 1.98 -12.25 5.23
C LEU A 119 2.87 -11.23 5.92
N SER A 120 3.15 -11.49 7.20
CA SER A 120 4.18 -10.79 7.98
C SER A 120 5.51 -11.51 7.81
N LEU A 121 6.59 -10.74 7.67
CA LEU A 121 7.91 -11.28 7.36
C LEU A 121 8.79 -11.35 8.64
N PRO A 122 9.69 -12.34 8.73
CA PRO A 122 10.66 -12.43 9.84
C PRO A 122 11.45 -11.14 9.99
N ILE A 123 11.83 -10.78 11.22
CA ILE A 123 12.48 -9.49 11.55
C ILE A 123 13.78 -9.32 10.75
N GLU A 124 14.54 -10.40 10.63
CA GLU A 124 15.87 -10.50 10.06
C GLU A 124 15.92 -10.05 8.59
N ILE A 125 14.82 -10.23 7.84
CA ILE A 125 14.77 -9.89 6.41
C ILE A 125 14.07 -8.54 6.14
N ARG A 126 13.46 -7.92 7.15
CA ARG A 126 12.66 -6.69 6.98
C ARG A 126 13.49 -5.54 6.46
N TYR A 127 14.68 -5.36 7.02
CA TYR A 127 15.61 -4.31 6.62
C TYR A 127 15.92 -4.38 5.12
N ARG A 128 16.30 -5.56 4.62
CA ARG A 128 16.60 -5.73 3.20
C ARG A 128 15.39 -5.45 2.30
N LEU A 129 14.22 -5.97 2.68
CA LEU A 129 12.97 -5.81 1.91
C LEU A 129 12.41 -4.37 1.94
N ALA A 130 12.80 -3.58 2.94
CA ALA A 130 12.36 -2.21 3.06
C ALA A 130 12.85 -1.34 1.88
N TYR A 131 14.00 -1.69 1.31
CA TYR A 131 14.65 -0.87 0.29
C TYR A 131 14.95 -1.62 -1.01
N ASP A 132 14.87 -2.95 -1.01
CA ASP A 132 14.97 -3.77 -2.22
C ASP A 132 13.59 -4.02 -2.84
N GLY A 133 13.16 -3.07 -3.68
CA GLY A 133 11.90 -3.12 -4.45
C GLY A 133 11.72 -4.40 -5.29
N PRO A 134 12.73 -4.81 -6.08
CA PRO A 134 12.69 -6.07 -6.81
C PRO A 134 12.56 -7.31 -5.91
N LEU A 135 13.21 -7.34 -4.74
CA LEU A 135 13.11 -8.46 -3.80
C LEU A 135 11.74 -8.54 -3.13
N ILE A 136 11.18 -7.41 -2.65
CA ILE A 136 9.84 -7.41 -2.06
C ILE A 136 8.77 -7.82 -3.08
N GLY A 137 8.93 -7.43 -4.36
CA GLY A 137 8.09 -7.89 -5.46
C GLY A 137 8.21 -9.40 -5.71
N ALA A 138 9.42 -9.95 -5.64
CA ALA A 138 9.64 -11.39 -5.78
C ALA A 138 9.06 -12.20 -4.61
N PHE A 139 9.17 -11.68 -3.38
CA PHE A 139 8.53 -12.25 -2.19
C PHE A 139 7.01 -12.31 -2.35
N LEU A 140 6.40 -11.19 -2.76
CA LEU A 140 4.96 -11.14 -3.03
C LEU A 140 4.57 -12.16 -4.11
N ALA A 141 5.33 -12.26 -5.18
CA ALA A 141 5.03 -13.19 -6.27
C ALA A 141 5.09 -14.67 -5.80
N VAL A 142 6.07 -15.03 -4.96
CA VAL A 142 6.14 -16.36 -4.35
C VAL A 142 4.92 -16.62 -3.47
N PHE A 143 4.56 -15.67 -2.60
CA PHE A 143 3.41 -15.80 -1.71
C PHE A 143 2.10 -15.98 -2.49
N LEU A 144 1.83 -15.09 -3.46
CA LEU A 144 0.63 -15.18 -4.29
C LEU A 144 0.57 -16.48 -5.07
N ARG A 145 1.68 -16.96 -5.65
CA ARG A 145 1.70 -18.26 -6.36
C ARG A 145 1.34 -19.42 -5.44
N THR A 146 1.78 -19.39 -4.18
CA THR A 146 1.48 -20.45 -3.21
C THR A 146 0.01 -20.43 -2.80
N VAL A 147 -0.55 -19.25 -2.48
CA VAL A 147 -1.98 -19.11 -2.15
C VAL A 147 -2.85 -19.49 -3.35
N GLN A 148 -2.54 -18.97 -4.55
CA GLN A 148 -3.29 -19.29 -5.76
C GLN A 148 -3.19 -20.77 -6.14
N ALA A 149 -2.08 -21.45 -5.86
CA ALA A 149 -1.97 -22.88 -6.09
C ALA A 149 -2.97 -23.67 -5.25
N TRP A 150 -3.20 -23.27 -3.99
CA TRP A 150 -4.24 -23.87 -3.16
C TRP A 150 -5.62 -23.65 -3.76
N TYR A 151 -6.00 -22.43 -4.16
CA TYR A 151 -7.28 -22.15 -4.82
C TYR A 151 -7.48 -22.97 -6.10
N ARG A 152 -6.46 -23.07 -6.95
CA ARG A 152 -6.50 -23.91 -8.17
C ARG A 152 -6.66 -25.39 -7.84
N GLN A 153 -6.03 -25.88 -6.77
CA GLN A 153 -6.19 -27.26 -6.32
C GLN A 153 -7.64 -27.53 -5.86
N GLN A 154 -8.25 -26.61 -5.11
CA GLN A 154 -9.64 -26.75 -4.69
C GLN A 154 -10.60 -26.75 -5.88
N ALA A 155 -10.35 -25.89 -6.88
CA ALA A 155 -11.15 -25.87 -8.10
C ALA A 155 -11.02 -27.16 -8.91
N ARG A 156 -9.81 -27.73 -9.01
CA ARG A 156 -9.57 -29.02 -9.68
C ARG A 156 -10.29 -30.18 -9.00
N ALA A 157 -10.35 -30.20 -7.67
CA ALA A 157 -11.11 -31.20 -6.92
C ALA A 157 -12.63 -31.11 -7.21
N GLN A 158 -13.11 -29.94 -7.65
CA GLN A 158 -14.48 -29.71 -8.10
C GLN A 158 -14.66 -29.90 -9.62
N GLY A 159 -13.64 -30.36 -10.34
CA GLY A 159 -13.69 -30.62 -11.79
C GLY A 159 -13.29 -29.45 -12.70
N TYR A 160 -12.85 -28.31 -12.15
CA TYR A 160 -12.46 -27.14 -12.94
C TYR A 160 -10.94 -27.08 -13.16
N THR A 161 -10.49 -27.10 -14.42
CA THR A 161 -9.07 -27.15 -14.79
C THR A 161 -8.53 -25.84 -15.37
N THR A 162 -9.34 -25.12 -16.13
CA THR A 162 -9.00 -23.81 -16.74
C THR A 162 -9.59 -22.68 -15.90
N VAL A 163 -8.81 -22.21 -14.93
CA VAL A 163 -9.28 -21.25 -13.93
C VAL A 163 -8.33 -20.08 -13.72
N GLN A 164 -8.87 -18.94 -13.30
CA GLN A 164 -8.13 -17.73 -12.97
C GLN A 164 -8.43 -17.28 -11.54
N CYS A 165 -7.38 -16.92 -10.80
CA CYS A 165 -7.48 -16.28 -9.49
C CYS A 165 -7.45 -14.76 -9.68
N GLY A 166 -8.02 -14.02 -8.71
CA GLY A 166 -7.95 -12.56 -8.69
C GLY A 166 -7.58 -12.06 -7.30
N SER A 167 -6.68 -11.08 -7.22
CA SER A 167 -6.32 -10.44 -5.96
C SER A 167 -5.85 -9.00 -6.10
N VAL A 168 -6.05 -8.20 -5.06
CA VAL A 168 -5.47 -6.86 -4.89
C VAL A 168 -4.55 -6.88 -3.67
N THR A 169 -3.31 -6.43 -3.83
CA THR A 169 -2.32 -6.40 -2.74
C THR A 169 -1.97 -4.97 -2.34
N PHE A 170 -1.94 -4.72 -1.04
CA PHE A 170 -1.33 -3.56 -0.42
C PHE A 170 -0.05 -3.98 0.30
N VAL A 171 1.08 -3.38 -0.08
CA VAL A 171 2.35 -3.54 0.62
C VAL A 171 2.41 -2.47 1.70
N GLN A 172 2.41 -2.87 2.96
CA GLN A 172 2.63 -1.98 4.10
C GLN A 172 4.05 -2.15 4.61
N ARG A 173 4.65 -1.06 5.09
CA ARG A 173 6.07 -1.01 5.49
C ARG A 173 6.27 -0.71 6.97
N PHE A 174 5.20 -0.49 7.74
CA PHE A 174 5.27 -0.06 9.13
C PHE A 174 4.29 -0.84 10.01
N GLY A 175 4.67 -1.09 11.26
CA GLY A 175 3.79 -1.63 12.30
C GLY A 175 2.98 -0.55 13.01
N SER A 176 2.15 -0.94 13.98
CA SER A 176 1.37 0.00 14.80
C SER A 176 2.23 1.00 15.58
N ALA A 177 3.46 0.61 15.92
CA ALA A 177 4.45 1.47 16.56
C ALA A 177 5.30 2.29 15.57
N LEU A 178 4.93 2.32 14.28
CA LEU A 178 5.70 2.91 13.17
C LEU A 178 7.10 2.28 12.96
N ASN A 179 7.39 1.17 13.63
CA ASN A 179 8.58 0.38 13.42
C ASN A 179 8.58 -0.27 12.03
N LEU A 180 9.77 -0.55 11.49
CA LEU A 180 9.90 -1.17 10.19
C LEU A 180 9.26 -2.56 10.19
N ASN A 181 8.22 -2.72 9.39
CA ASN A 181 7.48 -3.98 9.28
C ASN A 181 6.90 -4.14 7.86
N PRO A 182 7.69 -4.56 6.86
CA PRO A 182 7.19 -4.94 5.56
C PRO A 182 6.26 -6.15 5.65
N HIS A 183 5.01 -5.98 5.23
CA HIS A 183 4.02 -7.06 5.17
C HIS A 183 3.03 -6.82 4.03
N PHE A 184 2.37 -7.90 3.62
CA PHE A 184 1.39 -7.86 2.53
C PHE A 184 -0.02 -8.03 3.08
N HIS A 185 -0.92 -7.11 2.74
CA HIS A 185 -2.35 -7.33 2.84
C HIS A 185 -2.89 -7.67 1.45
N VAL A 186 -3.33 -8.91 1.27
CA VAL A 186 -3.86 -9.41 0.00
C VAL A 186 -5.36 -9.64 0.15
N LEU A 187 -6.14 -8.92 -0.65
CA LEU A 187 -7.56 -9.18 -0.84
C LEU A 187 -7.68 -10.20 -1.99
N MET A 188 -7.89 -11.47 -1.66
CA MET A 188 -8.04 -12.56 -2.64
C MET A 188 -9.52 -12.86 -2.84
N LEU A 189 -9.98 -12.99 -4.07
CA LEU A 189 -11.32 -13.56 -4.30
C LEU A 189 -11.35 -14.97 -3.71
N ASP A 190 -12.37 -15.30 -2.90
CA ASP A 190 -12.41 -16.56 -2.16
C ASP A 190 -12.91 -17.72 -3.02
N GLY A 191 -12.17 -17.96 -4.11
CA GLY A 191 -12.53 -18.86 -5.18
C GLY A 191 -11.74 -18.55 -6.45
N VAL A 192 -12.20 -19.06 -7.58
CA VAL A 192 -11.61 -18.84 -8.89
C VAL A 192 -12.69 -18.57 -9.93
N TYR A 193 -12.34 -17.93 -11.04
CA TYR A 193 -13.17 -17.90 -12.22
C TYR A 193 -12.80 -19.04 -13.15
N ALA A 194 -13.75 -19.93 -13.44
CA ALA A 194 -13.61 -20.93 -14.48
C ALA A 194 -13.96 -20.30 -15.84
N CYS A 195 -13.04 -20.40 -16.80
CA CYS A 195 -13.26 -19.93 -18.15
C CYS A 195 -13.83 -21.06 -19.01
N GLY A 196 -15.00 -20.84 -19.61
CA GLY A 196 -15.57 -21.76 -20.60
C GLY A 196 -14.93 -21.62 -21.98
N LEU A 197 -15.62 -22.14 -23.02
CA LEU A 197 -15.27 -21.91 -24.42
C LEU A 197 -15.31 -20.40 -24.75
N ALA A 198 -14.59 -20.00 -25.82
CA ALA A 198 -14.51 -18.61 -26.23
C ALA A 198 -15.91 -17.97 -26.39
N GLY A 199 -16.15 -16.87 -25.67
CA GLY A 199 -17.42 -16.12 -25.69
C GLY A 199 -18.37 -16.39 -24.52
N ALA A 200 -18.16 -17.43 -23.72
CA ALA A 200 -18.94 -17.66 -22.50
C ALA A 200 -18.48 -16.74 -21.35
N ALA A 201 -19.42 -16.25 -20.55
CA ALA A 201 -19.09 -15.50 -19.34
C ALA A 201 -18.37 -16.43 -18.34
N PRO A 202 -17.30 -15.96 -17.68
CA PRO A 202 -16.60 -16.77 -16.68
C PRO A 202 -17.50 -17.01 -15.47
N VAL A 203 -17.45 -18.23 -14.92
CA VAL A 203 -18.27 -18.62 -13.76
C VAL A 203 -17.40 -18.61 -12.51
N PHE A 204 -17.89 -17.97 -11.44
CA PHE A 204 -17.20 -18.00 -10.16
C PHE A 204 -17.42 -19.34 -9.45
N VAL A 205 -16.33 -20.00 -9.09
CA VAL A 205 -16.29 -21.25 -8.34
C VAL A 205 -15.75 -20.94 -6.94
N PRO A 206 -16.59 -20.98 -5.90
CA PRO A 206 -16.16 -20.68 -4.54
C PRO A 206 -15.17 -21.73 -4.02
N ALA A 207 -14.24 -21.29 -3.18
CA ALA A 207 -13.38 -22.21 -2.44
C ALA A 207 -14.16 -22.86 -1.28
N PRO A 208 -13.82 -24.10 -0.89
CA PRO A 208 -14.29 -24.66 0.36
C PRO A 208 -13.74 -23.84 1.55
N PRO A 209 -14.32 -24.00 2.75
CA PRO A 209 -13.78 -23.39 3.97
C PRO A 209 -12.30 -23.72 4.15
N LEU A 210 -11.49 -22.68 4.37
CA LEU A 210 -10.08 -22.82 4.67
C LEU A 210 -9.91 -23.41 6.07
N ARG A 211 -9.15 -24.49 6.18
CA ARG A 211 -8.85 -25.15 7.47
C ARG A 211 -7.45 -24.76 7.95
N ASP A 212 -7.19 -24.89 9.24
CA ASP A 212 -5.88 -24.60 9.84
C ASP A 212 -4.75 -25.40 9.19
N ALA A 213 -4.99 -26.69 8.89
CA ALA A 213 -4.02 -27.54 8.18
C ALA A 213 -3.71 -27.04 6.76
N ASP A 214 -4.64 -26.35 6.11
CA ASP A 214 -4.42 -25.73 4.80
C ASP A 214 -3.58 -24.46 4.94
N VAL A 215 -3.84 -23.63 5.97
CA VAL A 215 -3.04 -22.46 6.30
C VAL A 215 -1.60 -22.87 6.62
N GLN A 216 -1.41 -23.86 7.49
CA GLN A 216 -0.10 -24.37 7.86
C GLN A 216 0.69 -24.79 6.63
N ARG A 217 0.10 -25.61 5.75
CA ARG A 217 0.75 -26.07 4.52
C ARG A 217 1.12 -24.93 3.59
N ILE A 218 0.26 -23.91 3.46
CA ILE A 218 0.53 -22.72 2.64
C ILE A 218 1.71 -21.93 3.23
N VAL A 219 1.74 -21.72 4.56
CA VAL A 219 2.83 -21.00 5.25
C VAL A 219 4.15 -21.75 5.11
N GLU A 220 4.19 -23.05 5.38
CA GLU A 220 5.39 -23.88 5.25
C GLU A 220 5.91 -23.88 3.79
N THR A 221 5.01 -24.02 2.82
CA THR A 221 5.36 -23.98 1.40
C THR A 221 5.89 -22.60 1.00
N ALA A 222 5.26 -21.53 1.47
CA ALA A 222 5.72 -20.16 1.21
C ALA A 222 7.09 -19.91 1.84
N ALA A 223 7.28 -20.27 3.10
CA ALA A 223 8.55 -20.14 3.81
C ALA A 223 9.68 -20.87 3.08
N HIS A 224 9.47 -22.15 2.74
CA HIS A 224 10.46 -22.95 2.00
C HIS A 224 10.84 -22.31 0.65
N ARG A 225 9.85 -21.83 -0.11
CA ARG A 225 10.08 -21.18 -1.41
C ARG A 225 10.77 -19.83 -1.28
N LEU A 226 10.47 -19.07 -0.23
CA LEU A 226 11.11 -17.78 0.05
C LEU A 226 12.57 -17.96 0.47
N VAL A 227 12.86 -18.93 1.34
CA VAL A 227 14.25 -19.28 1.70
C VAL A 227 15.03 -19.70 0.46
N ARG A 228 14.46 -20.58 -0.38
CA ARG A 228 15.08 -20.98 -1.64
C ARG A 228 15.34 -19.79 -2.58
N LEU A 229 14.40 -18.83 -2.65
CA LEU A 229 14.58 -17.60 -3.44
C LEU A 229 15.77 -16.78 -2.92
N LEU A 230 15.91 -16.64 -1.59
CA LEU A 230 17.03 -15.93 -0.98
C LEU A 230 18.37 -16.62 -1.28
N GLN A 231 18.42 -17.95 -1.15
CA GLN A 231 19.61 -18.76 -1.49
C GLN A 231 20.00 -18.60 -2.96
N GLN A 232 19.04 -18.67 -3.89
CA GLN A 232 19.27 -18.49 -5.32
C GLN A 232 19.79 -17.09 -5.67
N ARG A 233 19.50 -16.10 -4.84
CA ARG A 233 19.98 -14.72 -5.01
C ARG A 233 21.27 -14.43 -4.24
N GLY A 234 21.84 -15.42 -3.54
CA GLY A 234 23.04 -15.24 -2.73
C GLY A 234 22.86 -14.39 -1.48
N ILE A 235 21.63 -14.08 -1.07
CA ILE A 235 21.34 -13.14 0.04
C ILE A 235 21.64 -13.77 1.41
N LEU A 236 21.70 -15.11 1.49
CA LEU A 236 22.07 -15.82 2.71
C LEU A 236 23.56 -16.17 2.77
N ALA A 237 24.39 -15.67 1.85
CA ALA A 237 25.83 -15.94 1.86
C ALA A 237 26.54 -14.97 2.82
N GLU A 238 27.49 -15.47 3.62
CA GLU A 238 28.23 -14.71 4.66
C GLU A 238 29.05 -13.52 4.11
N ALA A 239 29.25 -13.43 2.80
CA ALA A 239 30.07 -12.40 2.14
C ALA A 239 29.24 -11.30 1.43
N GLU A 240 27.92 -11.21 1.65
CA GLU A 240 27.13 -10.16 1.00
C GLU A 240 27.44 -8.78 1.60
N VAL A 241 27.94 -7.87 0.75
CA VAL A 241 28.13 -6.46 1.10
C VAL A 241 26.76 -5.78 1.17
N ASP A 242 26.43 -5.21 2.34
CA ASP A 242 25.24 -4.39 2.48
C ASP A 242 25.45 -3.01 1.84
N THR A 243 25.24 -2.97 0.52
CA THR A 243 25.36 -1.74 -0.28
C THR A 243 24.43 -0.62 0.20
N LEU A 244 23.36 -0.93 0.95
CA LEU A 244 22.50 0.10 1.52
C LEU A 244 23.13 0.71 2.77
N ALA A 245 23.72 -0.09 3.66
CA ALA A 245 24.47 0.45 4.79
C ALA A 245 25.64 1.33 4.34
N GLU A 246 26.28 1.00 3.21
CA GLU A 246 27.34 1.85 2.64
C GLU A 246 26.80 3.18 2.08
N LYS A 247 25.66 3.16 1.39
CA LYS A 247 25.11 4.34 0.70
C LYS A 247 24.26 5.24 1.58
N GLU A 248 23.50 4.65 2.49
CA GLU A 248 22.50 5.31 3.35
C GLU A 248 22.60 4.78 4.80
N PRO A 249 23.76 4.95 5.47
CA PRO A 249 24.05 4.38 6.79
C PRO A 249 23.05 4.77 7.89
N LEU A 250 22.54 6.01 7.89
CA LEU A 250 21.50 6.43 8.84
C LEU A 250 20.20 5.66 8.65
N LEU A 251 19.82 5.41 7.40
CA LEU A 251 18.62 4.67 7.06
C LEU A 251 18.75 3.19 7.45
N ALA A 252 19.95 2.64 7.30
CA ALA A 252 20.30 1.31 7.78
C ALA A 252 20.19 1.20 9.30
N ALA A 253 20.79 2.13 10.05
CA ALA A 253 20.73 2.16 11.50
C ALA A 253 19.29 2.25 12.04
N LEU A 254 18.47 3.16 11.48
CA LEU A 254 17.06 3.32 11.87
C LEU A 254 16.20 2.10 11.56
N SER A 255 16.59 1.31 10.56
CA SER A 255 15.84 0.14 10.11
C SER A 255 16.24 -1.14 10.85
N ALA A 256 17.42 -1.15 11.47
CA ALA A 256 17.92 -2.25 12.29
C ALA A 256 17.56 -2.11 13.79
N ALA A 257 17.11 -0.93 14.22
CA ALA A 257 16.60 -0.62 15.56
C ALA A 257 15.18 -1.14 15.78
#